data_AF-A0A2D5V4G7-F1
#
_entry.id   AF-A0A2D5V4G7-F1
#
_cell.length_a   1.000
_cell.length_b   1.000
_cell.length_c   1.000
_cell.angle_alpha   90.00
_cell.angle_beta   90.00
_cell.angle_gamma   90.00
#
_symmetry.space_group_name_H-M   'P 1'
#
loop_
_entity.id
_entity.type
_entity.pdbx_description
1 polymer ?
#
loop_
_entity_poly.entity_id
_entity_poly.type
_entity_poly.pdbx_seq_one_letter_code
_entity_poly.pdbx_strand_id
1 'polypeptide(L)'
;MVKINREAISKLASLSKLKFNDNEMDLISKDLSKMLDFINQLENLDTDGVEPLIHINEEANNWREDQIDGMLSQKAALSNSPIKDGTYFKLPKVLDKD
;
A
#
# COMPACT_ATOMS: atom_id res chain seq x y z
N MET A 1 9.96 14.66 13.97
CA MET A 1 10.52 14.10 12.73
C MET A 1 11.05 12.69 13.00
N VAL A 2 10.63 11.70 12.22
CA VAL A 2 11.00 10.29 12.46
C VAL A 2 12.47 10.09 12.10
N LYS A 3 13.29 9.70 13.09
CA LYS A 3 14.67 9.32 12.85
C LYS A 3 14.67 7.99 12.10
N ILE A 4 15.11 7.99 10.84
CA ILE A 4 15.24 6.75 10.07
C ILE A 4 16.33 5.90 10.71
N ASN A 5 15.93 4.77 11.28
CA ASN A 5 16.81 3.75 11.83
C ASN A 5 16.35 2.37 11.35
N ARG A 6 17.17 1.33 11.58
CA ARG A 6 16.91 -0.04 11.12
C ARG A 6 15.56 -0.58 11.65
N GLU A 7 15.18 -0.21 12.87
CA GLU A 7 13.91 -0.60 13.49
C GLU A 7 12.70 0.02 12.77
N ALA A 8 12.76 1.31 12.45
CA ALA A 8 11.70 2.01 11.72
C ALA A 8 11.47 1.38 10.34
N ILE A 9 12.56 1.03 9.64
CA ILE A 9 12.48 0.40 8.31
C ILE A 9 11.99 -1.04 8.41
N SER A 10 12.43 -1.80 9.42
CA SER A 10 11.90 -3.14 9.68
C SER A 10 10.39 -3.11 9.94
N LYS A 11 9.91 -2.13 10.72
CA LYS A 11 8.48 -1.92 10.95
C LYS A 11 7.76 -1.56 9.67
N LEU A 12 8.31 -0.65 8.86
CA LEU A 12 7.73 -0.27 7.57
C LEU A 12 7.66 -1.47 6.61
N ALA A 13 8.72 -2.26 6.52
CA ALA A 13 8.78 -3.47 5.71
C ALA A 13 7.68 -4.48 6.13
N SER A 14 7.47 -4.66 7.43
CA SER A 14 6.41 -5.52 7.97
C SER A 14 5.01 -5.05 7.59
N LEU A 15 4.76 -3.74 7.65
CA LEU A 15 3.50 -3.12 7.24
C LEU A 15 3.24 -3.31 5.73
N SER A 16 4.29 -3.15 4.93
CA SER A 16 4.24 -3.29 3.47
C SER A 16 4.39 -4.73 2.97
N LYS A 17 4.48 -5.72 3.86
CA LYS A 17 4.72 -7.15 3.53
C LYS A 17 5.98 -7.39 2.68
N LEU A 18 7.01 -6.58 2.89
CA LEU A 18 8.32 -6.70 2.25
C LEU A 18 9.32 -7.39 3.18
N LYS A 19 10.20 -8.19 2.59
CA LYS A 19 11.32 -8.84 3.29
C LYS A 19 12.61 -8.43 2.62
N PHE A 20 13.58 -7.98 3.43
CA PHE A 20 14.90 -7.56 2.98
C PHE A 20 15.96 -8.41 3.66
N ASN A 21 17.06 -8.68 2.97
CA ASN A 21 18.29 -9.15 3.59
C ASN A 21 19.06 -7.97 4.22
N ASP A 22 20.14 -8.26 4.96
CA ASP A 22 20.89 -7.22 5.69
C ASP A 22 21.50 -6.15 4.77
N ASN A 23 22.02 -6.56 3.59
CA ASN A 23 22.60 -5.62 2.62
C ASN A 23 21.52 -4.71 2.01
N GLU A 24 20.37 -5.29 1.63
CA GLU A 24 19.21 -4.55 1.11
C GLU A 24 18.66 -3.57 2.15
N MET A 25 18.66 -3.97 3.42
CA MET A 25 18.23 -3.13 4.53
C MET A 25 19.10 -1.87 4.64
N ASP A 26 20.42 -2.01 4.52
CA ASP A 26 21.34 -0.86 4.60
C ASP A 26 21.19 0.07 3.38
N LEU A 27 20.97 -0.50 2.19
CA LEU A 27 20.73 0.26 0.96
C LEU A 27 19.43 1.07 1.03
N ILE A 28 18.31 0.41 1.36
CA ILE A 28 17.01 1.09 1.43
C ILE A 28 16.97 2.13 2.55
N SER A 29 17.72 1.93 3.64
CA SER A 29 17.88 2.92 4.70
C SER A 29 18.48 4.22 4.19
N LYS A 30 19.54 4.12 3.39
CA LYS A 30 20.23 5.27 2.83
C LYS A 30 19.34 5.99 1.82
N ASP A 31 18.65 5.26 0.95
CA ASP A 31 17.83 5.87 -0.10
C ASP A 31 16.55 6.50 0.47
N LEU A 32 15.91 5.87 1.46
CA LEU A 32 14.76 6.45 2.15
C LEU A 32 15.14 7.73 2.89
N SER A 33 16.32 7.77 3.51
CA SER A 33 16.83 8.99 4.16
C SER A 33 16.96 10.14 3.16
N LYS A 34 17.59 9.90 2.00
CA LYS A 34 17.70 10.91 0.92
C LYS A 34 16.34 11.37 0.40
N MET A 35 15.39 10.46 0.21
CA MET A 35 14.06 10.80 -0.28
C MET A 35 13.32 11.70 0.71
N LEU A 36 13.42 11.41 2.01
CA LEU A 36 12.84 12.27 3.04
C LEU A 36 13.53 13.63 3.09
N ASP A 37 14.87 13.68 3.03
CA ASP A 37 15.60 14.94 2.97
C ASP A 37 15.16 15.81 1.78
N PHE A 38 14.85 15.19 0.64
CA PHE A 38 14.28 15.88 -0.51
C PHE A 38 12.85 16.39 -0.26
N ILE A 39 11.98 15.57 0.33
CA ILE A 39 10.59 15.94 0.65
C ILE A 39 10.54 17.06 1.70
N ASN A 40 11.47 17.09 2.65
CA ASN A 40 11.55 18.12 3.70
C ASN A 40 11.74 19.53 3.13
N GLN A 41 12.15 19.68 1.87
CA GLN A 41 12.19 20.99 1.22
C GLN A 41 10.81 21.66 1.17
N LEU A 42 9.73 20.85 1.15
CA LEU A 42 8.35 21.33 1.18
C LEU A 42 7.95 21.96 2.52
N GLU A 43 8.64 21.65 3.63
CA GLU A 43 8.35 22.26 4.94
C GLU A 43 8.65 23.78 4.96
N ASN A 44 9.44 24.29 4.01
CA ASN A 44 9.73 25.72 3.90
C ASN A 44 8.62 26.51 3.21
N LEU A 45 7.58 25.85 2.71
CA LEU A 45 6.46 26.48 2.04
C LEU A 45 5.35 26.75 3.05
N ASP A 46 4.92 28.01 3.13
CA ASP A 46 3.73 28.38 3.90
C ASP A 46 2.49 27.87 3.16
N THR A 47 1.73 27.01 3.83
CA THR A 47 0.47 26.44 3.33
C THR A 47 -0.71 26.81 4.23
N ASP A 48 -0.54 27.78 5.13
CA ASP A 48 -1.61 28.25 6.00
C ASP A 48 -2.76 28.83 5.17
N GLY A 49 -3.97 28.28 5.37
CA GLY A 49 -5.15 28.67 4.63
C GLY A 49 -5.25 28.13 3.20
N VAL A 50 -4.31 27.27 2.77
CA VAL A 50 -4.40 26.55 1.49
C VAL A 50 -5.14 25.23 1.70
N GLU A 51 -6.34 25.13 1.14
CA GLU A 51 -7.11 23.88 1.19
C GLU A 51 -6.41 22.75 0.41
N PRO A 52 -6.32 21.53 0.96
CA PRO A 52 -5.72 20.39 0.27
C PRO A 52 -6.47 20.03 -1.02
N LEU A 53 -5.72 19.74 -2.08
CA LEU A 53 -6.30 19.24 -3.32
C LEU A 53 -6.59 17.73 -3.21
N ILE A 54 -7.87 17.36 -3.11
CA ILE A 54 -8.30 15.94 -3.03
C ILE A 54 -8.43 15.35 -4.44
N HIS A 55 -9.18 16.02 -5.31
CA HIS A 55 -9.42 15.62 -6.69
C HIS A 55 -9.24 16.84 -7.62
N ILE A 56 -8.68 16.61 -8.81
CA ILE A 56 -8.49 17.67 -9.82
C ILE A 56 -9.83 18.09 -10.44
N ASN A 57 -10.77 17.13 -10.54
CA ASN A 57 -12.09 17.35 -11.11
C ASN A 57 -13.09 17.72 -10.03
N GLU A 58 -14.19 18.33 -10.44
CA GLU A 58 -15.31 18.64 -9.54
C GLU A 58 -15.85 17.36 -8.90
N GLU A 59 -16.07 17.43 -7.58
CA GLU A 59 -16.68 16.35 -6.84
C GLU A 59 -18.17 16.25 -7.21
N ALA A 60 -18.50 15.23 -8.00
CA ALA A 60 -19.87 14.85 -8.27
C ALA A 60 -20.11 13.43 -7.74
N ASN A 61 -21.15 13.26 -6.93
CA ASN A 61 -21.57 11.95 -6.47
C ASN A 61 -22.16 11.17 -7.65
N ASN A 62 -21.35 10.34 -8.30
CA ASN A 62 -21.80 9.43 -9.35
C ASN A 62 -22.23 8.10 -8.74
N TRP A 63 -23.51 8.02 -8.36
CA TRP A 63 -24.08 6.83 -7.76
C TRP A 63 -24.26 5.72 -8.80
N ARG A 64 -23.93 4.49 -8.39
CA ARG A 64 -24.31 3.29 -9.14
C ARG A 64 -25.74 2.91 -8.77
N GLU A 65 -26.56 2.63 -9.77
CA GLU A 65 -27.90 2.05 -9.57
C GLU A 65 -27.84 0.69 -8.84
N ASP A 66 -28.84 0.40 -8.00
CA ASP A 66 -28.92 -0.85 -7.26
C ASP A 66 -29.45 -2.00 -8.13
N GLN A 67 -28.63 -2.42 -9.07
CA GLN A 67 -28.92 -3.52 -10.00
C GLN A 67 -27.79 -4.54 -10.01
N ILE A 68 -28.14 -5.80 -10.29
CA ILE A 68 -27.19 -6.90 -10.43
C ILE A 68 -26.56 -6.83 -11.83
N ASP A 69 -25.24 -6.64 -11.90
CA ASP A 69 -24.48 -6.67 -13.16
C ASP A 69 -23.02 -7.12 -12.90
N GLY A 70 -22.29 -7.53 -13.95
CA GLY A 70 -20.83 -7.69 -13.92
C GLY A 70 -20.29 -8.93 -13.19
N MET A 71 -21.08 -9.99 -13.00
CA MET A 71 -20.62 -11.19 -12.30
C MET A 71 -19.63 -12.02 -13.14
N LEU A 72 -18.41 -12.22 -12.63
CA LEU A 72 -17.49 -13.19 -13.21
C LEU A 72 -17.97 -14.62 -12.91
N SER A 73 -17.85 -15.49 -13.91
CA SER A 73 -17.95 -16.93 -13.65
C SER A 73 -16.84 -17.37 -12.69
N GLN A 74 -17.11 -18.35 -11.84
CA GLN A 74 -16.12 -18.92 -10.92
C GLN A 74 -14.85 -19.37 -11.65
N LYS A 75 -14.99 -19.98 -12.84
CA LYS A 75 -13.86 -20.39 -13.67
C LYS A 75 -13.00 -19.19 -14.09
N ALA A 76 -13.63 -18.08 -14.48
CA ALA A 76 -12.94 -16.85 -14.85
C ALA A 76 -12.26 -16.20 -13.64
N ALA A 77 -12.92 -16.18 -12.48
CA ALA A 77 -12.34 -15.65 -11.24
C ALA A 77 -11.09 -16.41 -10.78
N LEU A 78 -11.07 -17.74 -10.98
CA LEU A 78 -9.95 -18.61 -10.57
C LEU A 78 -8.84 -18.76 -11.62
N SER A 79 -8.97 -18.15 -12.81
CA SER A 79 -8.05 -18.39 -13.93
C SER A 79 -6.60 -18.02 -13.62
N ASN A 80 -6.40 -16.98 -12.81
CA ASN A 80 -5.10 -16.45 -12.42
C ASN A 80 -4.68 -16.87 -11.00
N SER A 81 -5.44 -17.76 -10.34
CA SER A 81 -5.05 -18.21 -9.00
C SER A 81 -3.77 -19.05 -9.08
N PRO A 82 -2.72 -18.74 -8.28
CA PRO A 82 -1.52 -19.56 -8.22
C PRO A 82 -1.82 -20.99 -7.75
N ILE A 83 -2.75 -21.15 -6.80
CA ILE A 83 -3.16 -22.44 -6.25
C ILE A 83 -4.68 -22.42 -6.00
N LYS A 84 -5.37 -23.48 -6.40
CA LYS A 84 -6.81 -23.65 -6.17
C LYS A 84 -7.11 -25.02 -5.59
N ASP A 85 -8.21 -25.11 -4.86
CA ASP A 85 -8.77 -26.36 -4.36
C ASP A 85 -10.22 -26.46 -4.82
N GLY A 86 -10.44 -27.26 -5.86
CA GLY A 86 -11.71 -27.30 -6.59
C GLY A 86 -12.14 -25.90 -7.04
N THR A 87 -13.14 -25.38 -6.35
CA THR A 87 -13.83 -24.11 -6.63
C THR A 87 -13.39 -22.95 -5.74
N TYR A 88 -12.35 -23.14 -4.92
CA TYR A 88 -11.84 -22.16 -3.96
C TYR A 88 -10.40 -21.74 -4.25
N PHE A 89 -10.05 -20.53 -3.82
CA PHE A 89 -8.65 -20.10 -3.69
C PHE A 89 -8.02 -20.82 -2.49
N LYS A 90 -6.87 -21.46 -2.69
CA LYS A 90 -6.17 -22.17 -1.63
C LYS A 90 -5.09 -21.27 -1.03
N LEU A 91 -5.19 -21.01 0.28
CA LEU A 91 -4.28 -20.16 1.04
C LEU A 91 -3.75 -20.91 2.27
N PRO A 92 -2.59 -20.51 2.83
CA PRO A 92 -2.18 -20.95 4.16
C PRO A 92 -3.23 -20.59 5.20
N LYS A 93 -3.47 -21.49 6.16
CA LYS A 93 -4.40 -21.24 7.27
C LYS A 93 -3.92 -20.02 8.06
N VAL A 94 -4.81 -19.05 8.27
CA VAL A 94 -4.56 -17.94 9.19
C VAL A 94 -4.56 -18.50 10.61
N LEU A 95 -3.45 -18.35 11.31
CA LEU A 95 -3.31 -18.65 12.73
C LEU A 95 -3.28 -17.32 13.47
N ASP A 96 -3.87 -17.28 14.66
CA ASP A 96 -3.75 -16.12 15.54
C ASP A 96 -2.28 -15.94 15.95
N LYS A 97 -1.86 -14.68 16.05
CA LYS A 97 -0.58 -14.33 16.67
C LYS A 97 -0.79 -14.33 18.17
N ASP A 98 -0.17 -15.28 18.87
CA ASP A 98 0.17 -15.08 20.28
C ASP A 98 1.17 -13.92 20.43
#